data_AF-A0A355EIQ7-F1
#
_entry.id   AF-A0A355EIQ7-F1
#
_cell.length_a   1.000
_cell.length_b   1.000
_cell.length_c   1.000
_cell.angle_alpha   90.00
_cell.angle_beta   90.00
_cell.angle_gamma   90.00
#
_symmetry.space_group_name_H-M   'P 1'
#
loop_
_entity.id
_entity.type
_entity.pdbx_description
1 polymer ?
#
loop_
_entity_poly.entity_id
_entity_poly.type
_entity_poly.pdbx_seq_one_letter_code
_entity_poly.pdbx_strand_id
1 'polypeptide(L)'
;MVILGHAGDGNFHLAILTDADDGQHYERAESAMDEIFSCAIRLGGVISGEHGTGLEKQRYLKRGIEPAVINVMKNIKTIMDPNNIMNPDYFGQQRDTNV
;
A
#
# COMPACT_ATOMS: atom_id res chain seq x y z
N MET A 1 -7.85 -1.91 18.83
CA MET A 1 -7.64 -0.92 17.76
C MET A 1 -7.55 0.46 18.39
N VAL A 2 -6.62 1.28 17.92
CA VAL A 2 -6.48 2.70 18.32
C VAL A 2 -6.59 3.56 17.06
N ILE A 3 -7.30 4.68 17.15
CA ILE A 3 -7.44 5.66 16.06
C ILE A 3 -7.05 7.03 16.59
N LEU A 4 -6.07 7.65 15.94
CA LEU A 4 -5.71 9.05 16.11
C LEU A 4 -5.85 9.72 14.75
N GLY A 5 -6.03 11.03 14.69
CA GLY A 5 -6.20 11.68 13.40
C GLY A 5 -6.10 13.17 13.46
N HIS A 6 -5.77 13.74 12.31
CA HIS A 6 -5.79 15.16 12.04
C HIS A 6 -7.14 15.46 11.37
N ALA A 7 -8.12 15.89 12.16
CA ALA A 7 -9.45 16.17 11.63
C ALA A 7 -9.47 17.33 10.61
N GLY A 8 -8.50 18.24 10.68
CA GLY A 8 -8.41 19.41 9.80
C GLY A 8 -8.11 19.10 8.33
N ASP A 9 -7.42 18.00 8.05
CA ASP A 9 -7.07 17.55 6.70
C ASP A 9 -7.69 16.20 6.33
N GLY A 10 -8.45 15.58 7.24
CA GLY A 10 -9.13 14.30 7.02
C GLY A 10 -8.21 13.09 7.11
N ASN A 11 -7.05 13.21 7.77
CA ASN A 11 -6.07 12.13 7.89
C ASN A 11 -6.26 11.31 9.18
N PHE A 12 -6.49 10.01 9.05
CA PHE A 12 -6.65 9.08 10.18
C PHE A 12 -5.49 8.08 10.25
N HIS A 13 -4.88 7.99 11.43
CA HIS A 13 -3.83 7.06 11.80
C HIS A 13 -4.46 5.94 12.61
N LEU A 14 -4.56 4.77 11.98
CA LEU A 14 -5.16 3.58 12.57
C LEU A 14 -4.06 2.61 12.96
N ALA A 15 -4.16 2.04 14.17
CA ALA A 15 -3.29 0.96 14.64
C ALA A 15 -4.15 -0.23 15.08
N ILE A 16 -3.95 -1.37 14.42
CA ILE A 16 -4.52 -2.65 14.83
C ILE A 16 -3.49 -3.33 15.72
N LEU A 17 -3.79 -3.41 17.01
CA LEU A 17 -2.96 -4.15 17.97
C LEU A 17 -3.25 -5.64 17.76
N THR A 18 -2.22 -6.39 17.40
CA THR A 18 -2.28 -7.84 17.21
C THR A 18 -1.13 -8.51 17.94
N ASP A 19 -1.36 -9.76 18.33
CA ASP A 19 -0.28 -10.68 18.64
C ASP A 19 0.16 -11.32 17.31
N ALA A 20 1.45 -11.24 16.98
CA ALA A 20 1.99 -11.77 15.73
C ALA A 20 2.34 -13.26 15.84
N ASP A 21 2.49 -13.78 17.06
CA ASP A 21 2.78 -15.19 17.32
C ASP A 21 1.49 -16.05 17.36
N ASP A 22 0.32 -15.41 17.46
CA ASP A 22 -0.99 -16.03 17.28
C ASP A 22 -1.50 -15.83 15.84
N GLY A 23 -1.36 -16.86 15.01
CA GLY A 23 -1.76 -16.83 13.60
C GLY A 23 -3.23 -16.49 13.37
N GLN A 24 -4.16 -16.96 14.23
CA GLN A 24 -5.58 -16.63 14.07
C GLN A 24 -5.86 -15.17 14.43
N HIS A 25 -5.16 -14.64 15.43
CA HIS A 25 -5.27 -13.24 15.78
C HIS A 25 -4.72 -12.34 14.68
N TYR A 26 -3.57 -12.71 14.11
CA TYR A 26 -2.94 -12.01 12.99
C TYR A 26 -3.83 -12.02 11.73
N GLU A 27 -4.39 -13.16 11.34
CA GLU A 27 -5.33 -13.25 10.19
C GLU A 27 -6.55 -12.34 10.36
N ARG A 28 -7.09 -12.25 11.58
CA ARG A 28 -8.19 -11.32 11.90
C ARG A 28 -7.75 -9.86 11.80
N ALA A 29 -6.53 -9.54 12.20
CA ALA A 29 -5.97 -8.19 12.07
C ALA A 29 -5.78 -7.80 10.61
N GLU A 30 -5.26 -8.70 9.77
CA GLU A 30 -5.12 -8.48 8.33
C GLU A 30 -6.48 -8.30 7.64
N SER A 31 -7.47 -9.12 8.02
CA SER A 31 -8.85 -9.00 7.50
C SER A 31 -9.47 -7.64 7.87
N ALA A 32 -9.32 -7.21 9.12
CA ALA A 32 -9.79 -5.91 9.56
C ALA A 32 -9.10 -4.76 8.82
N MET A 33 -7.80 -4.88 8.52
CA MET A 33 -7.09 -3.90 7.69
C MET A 33 -7.65 -3.83 6.26
N ASP A 34 -7.96 -4.99 5.65
CA ASP A 34 -8.55 -5.05 4.31
C ASP A 34 -9.92 -4.37 4.25
N GLU A 35 -10.75 -4.57 5.27
CA GLU A 35 -12.06 -3.92 5.41
C GLU A 35 -11.93 -2.41 5.57
N ILE A 36 -11.00 -1.93 6.40
CA ILE A 36 -10.75 -0.50 6.62
C ILE A 36 -10.31 0.18 5.32
N PHE A 37 -9.34 -0.39 4.59
CA PHE A 37 -8.89 0.19 3.33
C PHE A 37 -9.97 0.15 2.25
N SER A 38 -10.75 -0.93 2.19
CA SER A 38 -11.89 -1.03 1.27
C SER A 38 -12.96 0.02 1.59
N CYS A 39 -13.20 0.30 2.88
CA CYS A 39 -14.10 1.37 3.32
C CYS A 39 -13.57 2.74 2.90
N ALA A 40 -12.29 3.04 3.14
CA ALA A 40 -11.68 4.31 2.75
C ALA A 40 -11.82 4.56 1.24
N ILE A 41 -11.51 3.56 0.41
CA ILE A 41 -11.65 3.65 -1.05
C ILE A 41 -13.12 3.88 -1.45
N ARG A 42 -14.07 3.12 -0.86
CA ARG A 42 -15.51 3.27 -1.13
C ARG A 42 -16.04 4.67 -0.79
N LEU A 43 -15.45 5.33 0.20
CA LEU A 43 -15.79 6.69 0.60
C LEU A 43 -15.06 7.77 -0.22
N GLY A 44 -14.30 7.39 -1.24
CA GLY A 44 -13.52 8.33 -2.08
C GLY A 44 -12.21 8.81 -1.44
N GLY A 45 -11.78 8.18 -0.35
CA GLY A 45 -10.50 8.45 0.29
C GLY A 45 -9.33 7.67 -0.30
N VAL A 46 -8.16 7.81 0.33
CA VAL A 46 -6.92 7.11 -0.05
C VAL A 46 -6.42 6.21 1.09
N ILE A 47 -5.69 5.15 0.73
CA ILE A 47 -5.13 4.18 1.70
C ILE A 47 -3.88 4.68 2.43
N SER A 48 -3.35 5.83 2.01
CA SER A 48 -2.22 6.48 2.66
C SER A 48 -2.30 7.98 2.47
N GLY A 49 -2.43 8.72 3.58
CA GLY A 49 -2.34 10.18 3.58
C GLY A 49 -0.90 10.68 3.54
N GLU A 50 -0.01 10.08 4.34
CA GLU A 50 1.35 10.59 4.55
C GLU A 50 2.49 9.56 4.44
N HIS A 51 2.25 8.27 4.77
CA HIS A 51 3.34 7.28 4.89
C HIS A 51 3.71 6.57 3.59
N GLY A 52 3.05 6.92 2.48
CA GLY A 52 3.17 6.19 1.22
C GLY A 52 2.64 4.75 1.34
N THR A 53 2.93 3.92 0.35
CA THR A 53 2.38 2.56 0.29
C THR A 53 3.33 1.46 0.78
N GLY A 54 4.64 1.60 0.54
CA GLY A 54 5.60 0.53 0.80
C GLY A 54 5.18 -0.83 0.20
N LEU A 55 5.73 -1.92 0.72
CA LEU A 55 5.32 -3.28 0.35
C LEU A 55 3.95 -3.64 0.99
N GLU A 56 3.72 -3.18 2.21
CA GLU A 56 2.51 -3.48 2.99
C GLU A 56 1.23 -3.12 2.22
N LYS A 57 1.16 -1.89 1.69
CA LYS A 57 -0.05 -1.40 1.00
C LYS A 57 -0.01 -1.61 -0.51
N GLN A 58 1.06 -2.22 -1.04
CA GLN A 58 1.25 -2.45 -2.48
C GLN A 58 0.08 -3.23 -3.10
N ARG A 59 -0.46 -4.23 -2.40
CA ARG A 59 -1.59 -5.05 -2.86
C ARG A 59 -2.89 -4.27 -3.07
N TYR A 60 -3.02 -3.09 -2.46
CA TYR A 60 -4.19 -2.22 -2.58
C TYR A 60 -4.09 -1.19 -3.71
N LEU A 61 -2.92 -1.02 -4.33
CA LEU A 61 -2.71 -0.04 -5.40
C LEU A 61 -3.75 -0.16 -6.51
N LYS A 62 -4.03 -1.39 -6.97
CA LYS A 62 -5.02 -1.66 -8.02
C LYS A 62 -6.47 -1.39 -7.60
N ARG A 63 -6.76 -1.28 -6.30
CA ARG A 63 -8.09 -1.00 -5.78
C ARG A 63 -8.37 0.50 -5.68
N GLY A 64 -7.33 1.31 -5.42
CA GLY A 64 -7.48 2.75 -5.17
C GLY A 64 -6.86 3.67 -6.23
N ILE A 65 -6.11 3.13 -7.19
CA ILE A 65 -5.42 3.93 -8.21
C ILE A 65 -5.77 3.38 -9.60
N GLU A 66 -6.13 4.30 -10.49
CA GLU A 66 -6.44 4.00 -11.88
C GLU A 66 -5.27 3.31 -12.60
N PRO A 67 -5.53 2.25 -13.40
CA PRO A 67 -4.47 1.53 -14.11
C PRO A 67 -3.57 2.42 -14.96
N ALA A 68 -4.10 3.49 -15.55
CA ALA A 68 -3.33 4.45 -16.33
C ALA A 68 -2.26 5.16 -15.49
N VAL A 69 -2.59 5.54 -14.25
CA VAL A 69 -1.65 6.21 -13.33
C VAL A 69 -0.56 5.23 -12.88
N ILE A 70 -0.94 3.98 -12.59
CA ILE A 70 0.03 2.91 -12.29
C ILE A 70 1.00 2.70 -13.46
N ASN A 71 0.51 2.72 -14.71
CA ASN A 71 1.36 2.57 -15.89
C ASN A 71 2.33 3.74 -16.06
N VAL A 72 1.90 4.97 -15.77
CA VAL A 72 2.81 6.14 -15.78
C VAL A 72 3.91 5.97 -14.74
N MET A 73 3.58 5.55 -13.51
CA MET A 73 4.58 5.31 -12.46
C MET A 73 5.58 4.21 -12.86
N LYS A 74 5.11 3.12 -13.47
CA LYS A 74 5.97 2.04 -14.00
C LYS A 74 6.90 2.53 -15.11
N ASN A 75 6.42 3.38 -16.01
CA ASN A 75 7.23 3.94 -17.09
C ASN A 75 8.33 4.86 -16.55
N ILE A 76 7.99 5.72 -15.58
CA ILE A 76 8.98 6.56 -14.89
C ILE A 76 10.04 5.67 -14.21
N LYS A 77 9.60 4.61 -13.51
CA LYS A 77 10.50 3.64 -12.88
C LYS A 77 11.46 3.02 -13.90
N THR A 78 10.98 2.57 -15.05
CA THR A 78 11.82 1.98 -16.11
C THR A 78 12.81 2.98 -16.71
N ILE A 79 12.44 4.26 -16.85
CA ILE A 79 13.37 5.30 -17.33
C ILE A 79 14.48 5.58 -16.32
N MET A 80 14.13 5.63 -15.03
CA MET A 80 15.06 5.98 -13.95
C MET A 80 15.88 4.79 -13.45
N ASP A 81 15.37 3.57 -13.63
CA ASP A 81 16.00 2.32 -13.19
C ASP A 81 15.83 1.22 -14.27
N PRO A 82 16.54 1.34 -15.40
CA PRO A 82 16.38 0.42 -16.52
C PRO A 82 16.75 -1.03 -16.18
N ASN A 83 17.65 -1.24 -15.22
CA ASN A 83 18.09 -2.57 -14.77
C ASN A 83 17.22 -3.12 -13.63
N ASN A 84 16.28 -2.30 -13.13
CA ASN A 84 15.38 -2.63 -12.04
C ASN A 84 16.11 -3.13 -10.77
N ILE A 85 17.11 -2.38 -10.31
CA ILE A 85 17.91 -2.69 -9.11
C ILE A 85 17.42 -1.97 -7.84
N MET A 86 16.64 -0.91 -7.97
CA MET A 86 16.14 -0.10 -6.85
C MET A 86 14.75 -0.58 -6.40
N ASN A 87 14.68 -1.48 -5.41
CA ASN A 87 13.42 -2.03 -4.87
C ASN A 87 12.54 -2.72 -5.95
N PRO A 88 13.02 -3.82 -6.56
CA PRO A 88 12.43 -4.43 -7.76
C PRO A 88 11.01 -4.96 -7.58
N ASP A 89 10.65 -5.41 -6.38
CA ASP A 89 9.41 -6.13 -6.14
C ASP A 89 8.17 -5.23 -6.07
N TYR A 90 8.37 -3.91 -5.95
CA TYR A 90 7.28 -2.96 -5.73
C TYR A 90 6.26 -2.88 -6.89
N PHE A 91 6.71 -3.09 -8.13
CA PHE A 91 5.80 -3.14 -9.29
C PHE A 91 5.71 -4.53 -9.94
N GLY A 92 6.44 -5.53 -9.40
CA GLY A 92 6.57 -6.85 -9.99
C GLY A 92 7.26 -6.85 -11.35
N GLN A 93 8.15 -5.88 -11.60
CA GLN A 93 8.98 -5.84 -12.81
C GLN A 93 10.14 -6.82 -12.63
N GLN A 94 10.54 -7.54 -13.68
CA GLN A 94 11.70 -8.43 -13.61
C GLN A 94 12.99 -7.61 -13.52
N ARG A 95 13.95 -8.11 -12.75
CA ARG A 95 15.31 -7.56 -12.70
C ARG A 95 16.09 -8.00 -13.93
N ASP A 96 16.85 -7.09 -14.53
CA ASP A 96 17.83 -7.50 -15.53
C ASP A 96 19.01 -8.18 -14.80
N THR A 97 19.19 -9.47 -15.04
CA THR A 97 20.24 -10.27 -14.40
C THR A 97 21.57 -10.19 -15.15
N ASN A 98 21.64 -9.46 -16.27
CA ASN A 98 22.84 -9.32 -17.08
C ASN A 98 23.71 -8.11 -16.70
N VAL A 99 23.38 -7.44 -15.58
CA VAL A 99 24.10 -6.29 -15.03
C VAL A 99 24.54 -6.56 -13.60
#